data_AF-A0A0J5IJB6-F1
#
_entry.id   AF-A0A0J5IJB6-F1
#
_cell.length_a   1.000
_cell.length_b   1.000
_cell.length_c   1.000
_cell.angle_alpha   90.00
_cell.angle_beta   90.00
_cell.angle_gamma   90.00
#
_symmetry.space_group_name_H-M   'P 1'
#
loop_
_entity.id
_entity.type
_entity.pdbx_description
1 polymer ?
#
loop_
_entity_poly.entity_id
_entity_poly.type
_entity_poly.pdbx_seq_one_letter_code
_entity_poly.pdbx_strand_id
1 'polypeptide(L)'
;QAAMEGKLDKSQNGADIPNKDGFIHNLGLGSAAKKDIVSGPLFNGGQPVAVQSNADFRSIVSWAIPEQYPLGISAGIATGKQVGKPQYGYVSLLNIRGWPDKTGVSACSRWFITPDGNAGISYAYYYSQGDTHYYGNVDLWGTKNTTVDNNGFLKKAS
;
A
#
# COMPACT_ATOMS: atom_id res chain seq x y z
N GLN A 1 -42.26 8.57 -23.95
CA GLN A 1 -41.82 8.72 -22.55
C GLN A 1 -41.40 10.17 -22.39
N ALA A 2 -42.14 10.99 -21.63
CA ALA A 2 -41.76 12.39 -21.44
C ALA A 2 -40.44 12.44 -20.66
N ALA A 3 -39.41 13.05 -21.23
CA ALA A 3 -38.23 13.42 -20.47
C ALA A 3 -38.71 14.38 -19.37
N MET A 4 -38.57 13.97 -18.11
CA MET A 4 -38.91 14.83 -16.97
C MET A 4 -37.87 15.94 -16.94
N GLU A 5 -38.25 17.14 -17.37
CA GLU A 5 -37.38 18.33 -17.31
C GLU A 5 -36.79 18.48 -15.90
N GLY A 6 -35.48 18.70 -15.83
CA GLY A 6 -34.74 18.86 -14.57
C GLY A 6 -34.18 17.58 -13.95
N LYS A 7 -34.37 16.40 -14.54
CA LYS A 7 -33.68 15.16 -14.13
C LYS A 7 -32.39 14.95 -14.92
N LEU A 8 -31.45 14.22 -14.31
CA LEU A 8 -30.22 13.80 -14.98
C LEU A 8 -30.52 12.77 -16.09
N ASP A 9 -29.95 13.00 -17.27
CA ASP A 9 -29.98 12.09 -18.39
C ASP A 9 -28.82 11.07 -18.30
N LYS A 10 -29.19 9.78 -18.31
CA LYS A 10 -28.22 8.68 -18.29
C LYS A 10 -27.24 8.75 -19.46
N SER A 11 -27.69 9.23 -20.63
CA SER A 11 -26.85 9.34 -21.83
C SER A 11 -25.70 10.34 -21.65
N GLN A 12 -25.89 11.33 -20.79
CA GLN A 12 -24.93 12.41 -20.54
C GLN A 12 -23.89 12.05 -19.48
N ASN A 13 -24.04 10.93 -18.77
CA ASN A 13 -23.08 10.45 -17.77
C ASN A 13 -22.63 11.54 -16.77
N GLY A 14 -23.57 12.40 -16.33
CA GLY A 14 -23.29 13.48 -15.38
C GLY A 14 -22.69 14.75 -15.98
N ALA A 15 -22.52 14.84 -17.30
CA ALA A 15 -22.10 16.07 -17.98
C ALA A 15 -23.13 17.20 -17.77
N ASP A 16 -24.40 16.84 -17.67
CA ASP A 16 -25.58 17.69 -17.48
C ASP A 16 -25.79 18.15 -16.03
N ILE A 17 -24.90 17.81 -15.09
CA ILE A 17 -24.92 18.34 -13.72
C ILE A 17 -24.56 19.84 -13.73
N PRO A 18 -25.44 20.76 -13.27
CA PRO A 18 -25.19 22.20 -13.31
C PRO A 18 -24.12 22.67 -12.31
N ASN A 19 -24.13 22.12 -11.09
CA ASN A 19 -23.15 22.42 -10.04
C ASN A 19 -22.39 21.15 -9.64
N LYS A 20 -21.35 20.82 -10.41
CA LYS A 20 -20.52 19.62 -10.21
C LYS A 20 -19.81 19.64 -8.84
N ASP A 21 -19.40 20.81 -8.37
CA ASP A 21 -18.71 20.96 -7.08
C ASP A 21 -19.65 20.70 -5.89
N GLY A 22 -20.87 21.26 -5.93
CA GLY A 22 -21.91 20.97 -4.93
C GLY A 22 -22.35 19.50 -4.96
N PHE A 23 -22.43 18.89 -6.14
CA PHE A 23 -22.73 17.46 -6.29
C PHE A 23 -21.67 16.58 -5.64
N ILE A 24 -20.38 16.86 -5.88
CA ILE A 24 -19.23 16.18 -5.24
C ILE A 24 -19.29 16.34 -3.72
N HIS A 25 -19.60 17.54 -3.21
CA HIS A 25 -19.73 17.80 -1.77
C HIS A 25 -20.88 16.99 -1.15
N ASN A 26 -22.05 16.97 -1.79
CA ASN A 26 -23.23 16.24 -1.30
C ASN A 26 -23.02 14.71 -1.27
N LEU A 27 -22.14 14.19 -2.14
CA LEU A 27 -21.71 12.79 -2.11
C LEU A 27 -20.64 12.50 -1.04
N GLY A 28 -20.15 13.52 -0.31
CA GLY A 28 -19.09 13.38 0.67
C GLY A 28 -17.70 13.13 0.07
N LEU A 29 -17.51 13.39 -1.24
CA LEU A 29 -16.29 13.04 -1.96
C LEU A 29 -15.18 14.09 -1.84
N GLY A 30 -15.53 15.36 -1.59
CA GLY A 30 -14.56 16.44 -1.33
C GLY A 30 -13.46 16.56 -2.40
N SER A 31 -12.21 16.69 -1.97
CA SER A 31 -11.04 16.77 -2.86
C SER A 31 -10.63 15.43 -3.49
N ALA A 32 -11.17 14.31 -3.02
CA ALA A 32 -10.88 12.99 -3.59
C ALA A 32 -11.44 12.82 -5.01
N ALA A 33 -12.56 13.48 -5.33
CA ALA A 33 -13.16 13.45 -6.67
C ALA A 33 -12.36 14.21 -7.75
N LYS A 34 -11.42 15.06 -7.33
CA LYS A 34 -10.63 15.94 -8.22
C LYS A 34 -9.14 15.58 -8.23
N LYS A 35 -8.75 14.54 -7.50
CA LYS A 35 -7.37 14.13 -7.35
C LYS A 35 -7.06 13.09 -8.41
N ASP A 36 -6.70 13.57 -9.60
CA ASP A 36 -6.27 12.70 -10.69
C ASP A 36 -5.14 11.77 -10.24
N ILE A 37 -5.20 10.53 -10.72
CA ILE A 37 -4.05 9.64 -10.71
C ILE A 37 -3.08 10.22 -11.73
N VAL A 38 -1.89 10.64 -11.30
CA VAL A 38 -0.77 10.79 -12.25
C VAL A 38 -0.38 9.39 -12.68
N SER A 39 -0.98 8.90 -13.77
CA SER A 39 -0.67 7.61 -14.37
C SER A 39 0.50 7.78 -15.34
N GLY A 40 1.70 8.00 -14.79
CA GLY A 40 2.90 8.15 -15.58
C GLY A 40 4.15 7.79 -14.78
N PRO A 41 5.08 7.01 -15.33
CA PRO A 41 6.38 6.81 -14.71
C PRO A 41 7.11 8.16 -14.64
N LEU A 42 7.40 8.67 -13.44
CA LEU A 42 8.35 9.79 -13.25
C LEU A 42 9.79 9.26 -13.16
N PHE A 43 10.12 8.22 -13.93
CA PHE A 43 11.51 7.82 -14.13
C PHE A 43 12.12 8.74 -15.19
N ASN A 44 12.43 9.98 -14.83
CA ASN A 44 13.34 10.77 -15.64
C ASN A 44 14.75 10.24 -15.38
N GLY A 45 15.43 9.77 -16.42
CA GLY A 45 16.77 9.13 -16.36
C GLY A 45 17.91 9.99 -15.78
N GLY A 46 17.61 11.12 -15.14
CA GLY A 46 18.53 11.97 -14.40
C GLY A 46 18.19 12.19 -12.92
N GLN A 47 17.16 11.53 -12.36
CA GLN A 47 16.86 11.64 -10.92
C GLN A 47 17.66 10.60 -10.10
N PRO A 48 18.34 11.00 -9.01
CA PRO A 48 19.18 10.10 -8.21
C PRO A 48 18.39 9.12 -7.33
N VAL A 49 17.10 9.36 -7.14
CA VAL A 49 16.17 8.52 -6.37
C VAL A 49 14.81 8.48 -7.05
N ALA A 50 14.15 7.32 -7.06
CA ALA A 50 12.78 7.21 -7.52
C ALA A 50 11.86 7.94 -6.54
N VAL A 51 11.28 9.06 -6.97
CA VAL A 51 10.28 9.79 -6.19
C VAL A 51 8.92 9.12 -6.33
N GLN A 52 8.08 9.22 -5.30
CA GLN A 52 6.71 8.72 -5.35
C GLN A 52 5.94 9.43 -6.48
N SER A 53 5.71 8.75 -7.61
CA SER A 53 4.96 9.30 -8.75
C SER A 53 3.45 9.14 -8.61
N ASN A 54 3.02 8.21 -7.74
CA ASN A 54 1.63 7.80 -7.61
C ASN A 54 1.14 8.10 -6.19
N ALA A 55 0.03 8.84 -6.10
CA ALA A 55 -0.74 8.96 -4.88
C ALA A 55 -2.00 8.10 -5.03
N ASP A 56 -1.96 6.90 -4.45
CA ASP A 56 -3.05 5.93 -4.57
C ASP A 56 -3.92 5.95 -3.31
N PHE A 57 -5.21 6.24 -3.49
CA PHE A 57 -6.19 6.42 -2.41
C PHE A 57 -7.13 5.21 -2.25
N ARG A 58 -6.85 4.11 -2.93
CA ARG A 58 -7.68 2.90 -2.80
C ARG A 58 -7.59 2.32 -1.39
N SER A 59 -8.70 1.80 -0.91
CA SER A 59 -8.71 1.00 0.32
C SER A 59 -7.90 -0.29 0.12
N ILE A 60 -7.15 -0.71 1.14
CA ILE A 60 -6.40 -1.96 1.11
C ILE A 60 -7.40 -3.12 1.21
N VAL A 61 -7.51 -3.91 0.15
CA VAL A 61 -8.41 -5.09 0.09
C VAL A 61 -7.72 -6.39 0.52
N SER A 62 -6.38 -6.42 0.55
CA SER A 62 -5.59 -7.50 1.14
C SER A 62 -4.26 -6.99 1.62
N TRP A 63 -3.81 -7.57 2.72
CA TRP A 63 -2.54 -7.26 3.36
C TRP A 63 -1.43 -8.25 3.00
N ALA A 64 -1.77 -9.29 2.24
CA ALA A 64 -0.84 -10.34 1.85
C ALA A 64 -0.28 -10.15 0.44
N ILE A 65 -0.97 -9.39 -0.43
CA ILE A 65 -0.69 -9.29 -1.86
C ILE A 65 -0.20 -7.86 -2.17
N PRO A 66 1.03 -7.66 -2.68
CA PRO A 66 1.57 -6.33 -3.01
C PRO A 66 0.69 -5.53 -3.96
N GLU A 67 0.11 -6.17 -4.97
CA GLU A 67 -0.72 -5.52 -5.99
C GLU A 67 -2.00 -4.89 -5.42
N GLN A 68 -2.43 -5.34 -4.24
CA GLN A 68 -3.62 -4.85 -3.53
C GLN A 68 -3.31 -3.72 -2.53
N TYR A 69 -2.05 -3.29 -2.45
CA TYR A 69 -1.65 -2.06 -1.77
C TYR A 69 -1.71 -0.83 -2.69
N PRO A 70 -1.95 0.35 -2.10
CA PRO A 70 -1.73 1.61 -2.79
C PRO A 70 -0.35 1.69 -3.45
N LEU A 71 -0.30 2.15 -4.70
CA LEU A 71 0.94 2.52 -5.36
C LEU A 71 1.63 3.68 -4.65
N GLY A 72 2.96 3.61 -4.60
CA GLY A 72 3.82 4.58 -3.93
C GLY A 72 4.22 4.13 -2.52
N ILE A 73 4.49 5.12 -1.67
CA ILE A 73 4.84 4.92 -0.27
C ILE A 73 3.59 5.18 0.56
N SER A 74 3.24 4.23 1.42
CA SER A 74 2.16 4.35 2.39
C SER A 74 2.67 3.98 3.78
N ALA A 75 2.32 4.75 4.81
CA ALA A 75 2.75 4.49 6.18
C ALA A 75 1.56 4.58 7.15
N GLY A 76 1.63 3.87 8.27
CA GLY A 76 0.62 3.95 9.32
C GLY A 76 0.63 2.79 10.29
N ILE A 77 -0.51 2.58 10.93
CA ILE A 77 -0.72 1.49 11.89
C ILE A 77 -1.38 0.30 11.17
N ALA A 78 -0.78 -0.87 11.34
CA ALA A 78 -1.28 -2.16 10.87
C ALA A 78 -1.54 -3.08 12.07
N THR A 79 -2.28 -4.16 11.87
CA THR A 79 -2.42 -5.23 12.88
C THR A 79 -1.19 -6.13 12.86
N GLY A 80 -0.79 -6.67 14.02
CA GLY A 80 0.36 -7.57 14.08
C GLY A 80 0.21 -8.81 13.19
N LYS A 81 -1.02 -9.31 13.01
CA LYS A 81 -1.33 -10.44 12.11
C LYS A 81 -0.86 -10.19 10.67
N GLN A 82 -0.91 -8.95 10.18
CA GLN A 82 -0.57 -8.60 8.78
C GLN A 82 0.94 -8.68 8.48
N VAL A 83 1.77 -8.69 9.52
CA VAL A 83 3.24 -8.84 9.43
C VAL A 83 3.72 -10.15 10.09
N GLY A 84 2.82 -11.10 10.33
CA GLY A 84 3.17 -12.38 10.94
C GLY A 84 3.52 -12.30 12.43
N LYS A 85 3.01 -11.28 13.13
CA LYS A 85 3.19 -11.06 14.57
C LYS A 85 1.83 -11.01 15.31
N PRO A 86 1.04 -12.10 15.28
CA PRO A 86 -0.33 -12.09 15.80
C PRO A 86 -0.43 -11.79 17.30
N GLN A 87 0.67 -11.90 18.04
CA GLN A 87 0.73 -11.56 19.46
C GLN A 87 0.59 -10.05 19.76
N TYR A 88 0.77 -9.17 18.76
CA TYR A 88 0.56 -7.74 18.93
C TYR A 88 -0.74 -7.31 18.25
N GLY A 89 -1.54 -6.50 18.97
CA GLY A 89 -2.74 -5.89 18.39
C GLY A 89 -2.41 -4.97 17.21
N TYR A 90 -1.34 -4.19 17.34
CA TYR A 90 -0.91 -3.20 16.34
C TYR A 90 0.60 -3.14 16.18
N VAL A 91 1.05 -2.71 15.00
CA VAL A 91 2.45 -2.45 14.62
C VAL A 91 2.53 -1.18 13.76
N SER A 92 3.68 -0.52 13.77
CA SER A 92 3.99 0.50 12.76
C SER A 92 4.38 -0.19 11.46
N LEU A 93 3.90 0.32 10.33
CA LEU A 93 4.18 -0.22 9.01
C LEU A 93 4.47 0.91 8.01
N LEU A 94 5.58 0.77 7.30
CA LEU A 94 5.90 1.50 6.08
C LEU A 94 5.84 0.51 4.91
N ASN A 95 5.06 0.81 3.89
CA ASN A 95 4.92 0.01 2.68
C ASN A 95 5.38 0.79 1.46
N ILE A 96 6.13 0.11 0.59
CA ILE A 96 6.69 0.64 -0.64
C ILE A 96 6.23 -0.24 -1.80
N ARG A 97 5.38 0.31 -2.66
CA ARG A 97 4.95 -0.30 -3.91
C ARG A 97 5.29 0.63 -5.07
N GLY A 98 6.51 0.51 -5.59
CA GLY A 98 7.01 1.37 -6.67
C GLY A 98 6.52 1.00 -8.08
N TRP A 99 5.98 -0.21 -8.28
CA TRP A 99 5.65 -0.72 -9.62
C TRP A 99 4.15 -1.02 -9.78
N PRO A 100 3.52 -0.57 -10.89
CA PRO A 100 2.07 -0.70 -11.11
C PRO A 100 1.60 -2.12 -11.45
N ASP A 101 2.45 -2.94 -12.05
CA ASP A 101 2.10 -4.27 -12.57
C ASP A 101 2.98 -5.40 -12.02
N LYS A 102 2.77 -6.63 -12.49
CA LYS A 102 3.46 -7.83 -11.99
C LYS A 102 4.96 -7.91 -12.35
N THR A 103 5.44 -7.13 -13.32
CA THR A 103 6.82 -7.25 -13.84
C THR A 103 7.88 -6.66 -12.90
N GLY A 104 7.48 -5.79 -11.97
CA GLY A 104 8.36 -5.18 -10.97
C GLY A 104 7.91 -5.37 -9.52
N VAL A 105 6.94 -6.26 -9.26
CA VAL A 105 6.41 -6.49 -7.90
C VAL A 105 7.46 -7.06 -6.95
N SER A 106 8.45 -7.81 -7.45
CA SER A 106 9.57 -8.32 -6.63
C SER A 106 10.39 -7.22 -5.95
N ALA A 107 10.35 -5.98 -6.46
CA ALA A 107 11.00 -4.82 -5.84
C ALA A 107 10.14 -4.15 -4.75
N CYS A 108 8.90 -4.57 -4.55
CA CYS A 108 8.02 -4.05 -3.50
C CYS A 108 8.40 -4.63 -2.14
N SER A 109 8.31 -3.81 -1.09
CA SER A 109 8.69 -4.22 0.27
C SER A 109 7.95 -3.45 1.34
N ARG A 110 7.98 -3.97 2.57
CA ARG A 110 7.41 -3.31 3.76
C ARG A 110 8.37 -3.40 4.92
N TRP A 111 8.38 -2.40 5.78
CA TRP A 111 9.18 -2.34 6.99
C TRP A 111 8.23 -2.15 8.16
N PHE A 112 8.41 -2.92 9.23
CA PHE A 112 7.54 -2.84 10.39
C PHE A 112 8.32 -2.80 11.70
N ILE A 113 7.71 -2.17 12.70
CA ILE A 113 8.22 -2.14 14.08
C ILE A 113 7.07 -2.52 15.02
N THR A 114 7.34 -3.48 15.91
CA THR A 114 6.41 -3.94 16.94
C THR A 114 6.48 -3.07 18.19
N PRO A 115 5.45 -3.07 19.05
CA PRO A 115 5.40 -2.21 20.25
C PRO A 115 6.54 -2.42 21.25
N ASP A 116 7.16 -3.60 21.26
CA ASP A 116 8.31 -3.93 22.12
C ASP A 116 9.68 -3.59 21.48
N GLY A 117 9.67 -2.95 20.30
CA GLY A 117 10.86 -2.46 19.61
C GLY A 117 11.55 -3.48 18.71
N ASN A 118 10.96 -4.66 18.46
CA ASN A 118 11.44 -5.53 17.39
C ASN A 118 11.06 -4.97 16.02
N ALA A 119 11.85 -5.28 15.00
CA ALA A 119 11.63 -4.79 13.64
C ALA A 119 11.77 -5.93 12.63
N GLY A 120 11.23 -5.72 11.44
CA GLY A 120 11.31 -6.68 10.34
C GLY A 120 10.99 -6.07 8.99
N ILE A 121 11.20 -6.88 7.96
CA ILE A 121 10.95 -6.54 6.56
C ILE A 121 9.97 -7.56 5.98
N SER A 122 9.01 -7.10 5.19
CA SER A 122 8.27 -7.95 4.26
C SER A 122 8.83 -7.78 2.85
N TYR A 123 9.13 -8.89 2.16
CA TYR A 123 9.55 -8.90 0.76
C TYR A 123 8.51 -9.64 -0.09
N ALA A 124 8.38 -9.24 -1.36
CA ALA A 124 7.50 -9.93 -2.29
C ALA A 124 8.18 -11.22 -2.80
N TYR A 125 7.47 -12.35 -2.73
CA TYR A 125 7.88 -13.62 -3.35
C TYR A 125 6.79 -14.12 -4.29
N TYR A 126 7.20 -14.82 -5.35
CA TYR A 126 6.29 -15.34 -6.37
C TYR A 126 5.73 -16.71 -5.99
N TYR A 127 4.42 -16.88 -6.11
CA TYR A 127 3.72 -18.14 -5.93
C TYR A 127 3.15 -18.63 -7.27
N SER A 128 3.80 -19.65 -7.84
CA SER A 128 3.55 -20.13 -9.21
C SER A 128 2.14 -20.70 -9.43
N GLN A 129 1.55 -21.33 -8.42
CA GLN A 129 0.25 -22.01 -8.55
C GLN A 129 -0.92 -21.02 -8.79
N GLY A 130 -0.72 -19.73 -8.50
CA GLY A 130 -1.75 -18.70 -8.69
C GLY A 130 -1.27 -17.47 -9.45
N ASP A 131 -0.09 -17.53 -10.07
CA ASP A 131 0.55 -16.39 -10.74
C ASP A 131 0.45 -15.09 -9.92
N THR A 132 0.73 -15.16 -8.62
CA THR A 132 0.49 -14.08 -7.66
C THR A 132 1.71 -13.90 -6.77
N HIS A 133 2.02 -12.65 -6.44
CA HIS A 133 3.04 -12.35 -5.45
C HIS A 133 2.43 -12.19 -4.06
N TYR A 134 3.18 -12.62 -3.06
CA TYR A 134 2.80 -12.51 -1.66
C TYR A 134 3.91 -11.86 -0.86
N TYR A 135 3.55 -11.20 0.24
CA TYR A 135 4.51 -10.73 1.22
C TYR A 135 4.95 -11.88 2.14
N GLY A 136 6.25 -12.14 2.18
CA GLY A 136 6.92 -12.97 3.19
C GLY A 136 7.61 -12.09 4.21
N ASN A 137 7.57 -12.44 5.49
CA ASN A 137 8.14 -11.62 6.57
C ASN A 137 9.47 -12.22 7.06
N VAL A 138 10.44 -11.35 7.31
CA VAL A 138 11.70 -11.66 8.00
C VAL A 138 11.89 -10.69 9.16
N ASP A 139 12.44 -11.19 10.26
CA ASP A 139 12.79 -10.37 11.40
C ASP A 139 14.20 -9.81 11.23
N LEU A 140 14.39 -8.55 11.62
CA LEU A 140 15.72 -7.98 11.81
C LEU A 140 16.24 -8.45 13.17
N TRP A 141 17.46 -8.96 13.18
CA TRP A 141 18.06 -9.56 14.36
C TRP A 141 18.91 -8.52 15.10
N GLY A 142 18.68 -8.41 16.41
CA GLY A 142 19.36 -7.46 17.28
C GLY A 142 19.26 -7.85 18.75
N THR A 143 19.77 -7.00 19.64
CA THR A 143 19.90 -7.30 21.08
C THR A 143 18.58 -7.60 21.80
N LYS A 144 17.43 -7.28 21.18
CA LYS A 144 16.08 -7.57 21.70
C LYS A 144 15.58 -8.98 21.39
N ASN A 145 16.03 -9.60 20.31
CA ASN A 145 15.53 -10.90 19.84
C ASN A 145 16.64 -11.92 19.51
N THR A 146 17.88 -11.59 19.84
CA THR A 146 19.03 -12.48 19.70
C THR A 146 19.91 -12.47 20.95
N THR A 147 20.64 -13.57 21.14
CA THR A 147 21.73 -13.69 22.10
C THR A 147 23.04 -13.87 21.34
N VAL A 148 24.15 -13.56 21.97
CA VAL A 148 25.49 -13.82 21.41
C VAL A 148 25.98 -15.17 21.91
N ASP A 149 26.43 -16.04 21.02
CA ASP A 149 27.04 -17.32 21.39
C ASP A 149 28.52 -17.17 21.78
N ASN A 150 29.13 -18.26 22.25
CA ASN A 150 30.53 -18.25 22.71
C ASN A 150 31.54 -17.94 21.59
N ASN A 151 31.12 -17.98 20.33
CA ASN A 151 31.93 -17.65 19.16
C ASN A 151 31.66 -16.22 18.66
N GLY A 152 30.81 -15.45 19.35
CA GLY A 152 30.46 -14.08 18.99
C GLY A 152 29.36 -13.96 17.94
N PHE A 153 28.72 -15.06 17.53
CA PHE A 153 27.62 -15.02 16.55
C PHE A 153 26.28 -14.75 17.22
N LEU A 154 25.41 -14.02 16.53
CA LEU A 154 24.03 -13.81 16.95
C LEU A 154 23.22 -15.09 16.68
N LYS A 155 22.60 -15.64 17.72
CA LYS A 155 21.61 -16.71 17.62
C LYS A 155 20.25 -16.20 18.09
N LYS A 156 19.17 -16.75 17.52
CA LYS A 156 17.80 -16.43 17.96
C LYS A 156 17.70 -16.57 19.49
N ALA A 157 17.14 -15.56 20.15
CA ALA A 157 16.89 -15.65 21.59
C ALA A 157 15.87 -16.76 21.85
N SER A 158 16.14 -17.58 22.87
CA SER A 158 15.27 -18.66 23.35
C SER A 158 13.99 -18.11 23.97
#